data_AF-A0A7S1HR07-F1
#
_entry.id   AF-A0A7S1HR07-F1
#
_cell.length_a   1.000
_cell.length_b   1.000
_cell.length_c   1.000
_cell.angle_alpha   90.00
_cell.angle_beta   90.00
_cell.angle_gamma   90.00
#
_symmetry.space_group_name_H-M   'P 1'
#
loop_
_entity.id
_entity.type
_entity.pdbx_description
1 polymer ?
#
loop_
_entity_poly.entity_id
_entity_poly.type
_entity_poly.pdbx_seq_one_letter_code
_entity_poly.pdbx_strand_id
1 'polypeptide(L)'
;MELKEVLQQRLAHAGVRVIAFNMTDLSYAPEIAQAMLVRQQAEAMVKARKLIVKGAVNISEDAVQQLEEKGLTMSAPEKAKVVTNLLTVICGESGATPTLQLN
;
A
#
# COMPACT_ATOMS: atom_id res chain seq x y z
N MET A 1 -10.66 14.03 -25.65
CA MET A 1 -11.27 14.74 -26.81
C MET A 1 -12.73 14.35 -27.02
N GLU A 2 -13.13 13.11 -26.70
CA GLU A 2 -14.47 12.59 -27.02
C GLU A 2 -15.65 13.51 -26.64
N LEU A 3 -15.67 14.08 -25.43
CA LEU A 3 -16.85 14.84 -25.00
C LEU A 3 -17.10 16.12 -25.82
N LYS A 4 -16.04 16.82 -26.25
CA LYS A 4 -16.16 18.03 -27.08
C LYS A 4 -16.74 17.68 -28.45
N GLU A 5 -16.30 16.58 -29.04
CA GLU A 5 -16.77 16.12 -30.36
C GLU A 5 -18.23 15.66 -30.30
N VAL A 6 -18.60 14.91 -29.24
CA VAL A 6 -19.99 14.50 -28.99
C VAL A 6 -20.91 15.71 -28.82
N LEU A 7 -20.47 16.74 -28.08
CA LEU A 7 -21.22 17.99 -27.92
C LEU A 7 -21.32 18.77 -29.25
N GLN A 8 -20.22 18.85 -30.00
CA GLN A 8 -20.19 19.54 -31.29
C GLN A 8 -21.13 18.88 -32.32
N GLN A 9 -21.21 17.56 -32.34
CA GLN A 9 -22.12 16.83 -33.22
C GLN A 9 -23.59 17.12 -32.89
N ARG A 10 -23.96 17.14 -31.60
CA ARG A 10 -25.34 17.46 -31.18
C ARG A 10 -25.74 18.89 -31.49
N LEU A 11 -24.81 19.84 -31.36
CA LEU A 11 -25.05 21.27 -31.58
C LEU A 11 -24.90 21.71 -33.05
N ALA A 12 -24.42 20.82 -33.93
CA ALA A 12 -24.22 21.12 -35.35
C ALA A 12 -25.52 21.52 -36.07
N HIS A 13 -26.65 20.91 -35.68
CA HIS A 13 -27.98 21.22 -36.24
C HIS A 13 -28.44 22.66 -35.94
N ALA A 14 -27.89 23.28 -34.89
CA ALA A 14 -28.18 24.65 -34.50
C ALA A 14 -27.16 25.67 -35.06
N GLY A 15 -26.16 25.22 -35.84
CA GLY A 15 -25.11 26.08 -36.39
C GLY A 15 -24.09 26.61 -35.37
N VAL A 16 -24.04 26.03 -34.16
CA VAL A 16 -23.19 26.50 -33.06
C VAL A 16 -21.84 25.77 -33.05
N ARG A 17 -20.74 26.50 -32.84
CA ARG A 17 -19.36 25.97 -32.75
C ARG A 17 -18.86 25.96 -31.31
N VAL A 18 -18.49 24.78 -30.80
CA VAL A 18 -17.96 24.57 -29.46
C VAL A 18 -16.46 24.87 -29.44
N ILE A 19 -16.08 26.00 -28.83
CA ILE A 19 -14.69 26.46 -28.75
C ILE A 19 -13.94 25.69 -27.64
N ALA A 20 -14.55 25.60 -26.47
CA ALA A 20 -14.03 24.87 -25.31
C ALA A 20 -15.16 24.15 -24.58
N PHE A 21 -14.84 23.04 -23.94
CA PHE A 21 -15.71 22.32 -23.02
C PHE A 21 -14.98 22.21 -21.69
N ASN A 22 -15.65 22.61 -20.60
CA ASN A 22 -15.12 22.47 -19.25
C ASN A 22 -16.16 21.73 -18.40
N MET A 23 -15.76 20.65 -17.75
CA MET A 23 -16.62 19.85 -16.89
C MET A 23 -16.39 20.29 -15.45
N THR A 24 -17.32 21.06 -14.88
CA THR A 24 -17.19 21.64 -13.54
C THR A 24 -17.68 20.73 -12.43
N ASP A 25 -18.63 19.84 -12.73
CA ASP A 25 -19.19 18.93 -11.73
C ASP A 25 -19.49 17.57 -12.38
N LEU A 26 -18.97 16.51 -11.77
CA LEU A 26 -19.37 15.13 -12.04
C LEU A 26 -20.04 14.65 -10.76
N SER A 27 -21.34 14.91 -10.66
CA SER A 27 -22.15 14.61 -9.48
C SER A 27 -22.28 13.09 -9.35
N TYR A 28 -21.27 12.44 -8.78
CA TYR A 28 -21.44 11.11 -8.22
C TYR A 28 -22.46 11.22 -7.09
N ALA A 29 -23.38 10.25 -7.02
CA ALA A 29 -24.27 10.15 -5.85
C ALA A 29 -23.41 10.12 -4.57
N PRO A 30 -23.77 10.88 -3.52
CA PRO A 30 -22.98 10.98 -2.28
C PRO A 30 -22.58 9.61 -1.71
N GLU A 31 -23.44 8.62 -1.88
CA GLU A 31 -23.26 7.23 -1.46
C GLU A 31 -22.09 6.54 -2.20
N ILE A 32 -21.92 6.84 -3.49
CA ILE A 32 -20.84 6.28 -4.33
C ILE A 32 -19.51 6.96 -4.01
N ALA A 33 -19.51 8.26 -3.73
CA ALA A 33 -18.31 8.99 -3.36
C ALA A 33 -17.71 8.48 -2.03
N GLN A 34 -18.56 8.20 -1.03
CA GLN A 34 -18.11 7.65 0.25
C GLN A 34 -17.53 6.24 0.09
N ALA A 35 -18.19 5.37 -0.68
CA ALA A 35 -17.69 4.03 -0.97
C ALA A 35 -16.35 4.05 -1.74
N MET A 36 -16.21 4.97 -2.71
CA MET A 36 -14.96 5.18 -3.42
C MET A 36 -13.83 5.64 -2.50
N LEU A 37 -14.09 6.59 -1.60
CA LEU A 37 -13.11 7.06 -0.62
C LEU A 37 -12.66 5.95 0.33
N VAL A 38 -13.58 5.13 0.85
CA VAL A 38 -13.24 3.97 1.71
C VAL A 38 -12.33 3.01 0.97
N ARG A 39 -12.64 2.71 -0.29
CA ARG A 39 -11.81 1.83 -1.12
C ARG A 39 -10.42 2.41 -1.36
N GLN A 40 -10.31 3.70 -1.68
CA GLN A 40 -9.03 4.37 -1.87
C GLN A 40 -8.19 4.36 -0.60
N GLN A 41 -8.80 4.59 0.57
CA GLN A 41 -8.12 4.52 1.85
C GLN A 41 -7.65 3.09 2.17
N ALA A 42 -8.47 2.07 1.89
CA ALA A 42 -8.07 0.68 2.06
C ALA A 42 -6.87 0.32 1.16
N GLU A 43 -6.90 0.75 -0.11
CA GLU A 43 -5.77 0.56 -1.04
C GLU A 43 -4.50 1.28 -0.54
N ALA A 44 -4.62 2.51 -0.03
CA ALA A 44 -3.52 3.26 0.55
C ALA A 44 -2.95 2.59 1.82
N MET A 45 -3.83 2.09 2.69
CA MET A 45 -3.46 1.37 3.91
C MET A 45 -2.70 0.08 3.58
N VAL A 46 -3.16 -0.68 2.58
CA VAL A 46 -2.46 -1.89 2.13
C VAL A 46 -1.09 -1.55 1.56
N LYS A 47 -0.96 -0.47 0.76
CA LYS A 47 0.34 0.00 0.27
C LYS A 47 1.29 0.36 1.40
N ALA A 48 0.80 1.09 2.40
CA ALA A 48 1.59 1.45 3.59
C ALA A 48 2.06 0.18 4.34
N ARG A 49 1.16 -0.78 4.58
CA ARG A 49 1.51 -2.05 5.24
C ARG A 49 2.56 -2.84 4.46
N LYS A 50 2.49 -2.88 3.13
CA LYS A 50 3.52 -3.53 2.29
C LYS A 50 4.90 -2.88 2.46
N LEU A 51 4.96 -1.55 2.56
CA LEU A 51 6.22 -0.83 2.78
C LEU A 51 6.82 -1.15 4.15
N ILE A 52 5.99 -1.19 5.20
CA ILE A 52 6.42 -1.55 6.56
C ILE A 52 7.00 -2.97 6.59
N VAL A 53 6.26 -3.94 6.03
CA VAL A 53 6.72 -5.34 5.99
C VAL A 53 8.02 -5.48 5.22
N LYS A 54 8.17 -4.79 4.09
CA LYS A 54 9.43 -4.78 3.33
C LYS A 54 10.60 -4.27 4.16
N GLY A 55 10.40 -3.17 4.90
CA GLY A 55 11.41 -2.65 5.81
C GLY A 55 11.75 -3.64 6.93
N ALA A 56 10.73 -4.28 7.51
CA ALA A 56 10.91 -5.27 8.58
C ALA A 56 11.70 -6.51 8.13
N VAL A 57 11.49 -6.99 6.90
CA VAL A 57 12.26 -8.10 6.33
C VAL A 57 13.74 -7.71 6.22
N ASN A 58 14.03 -6.55 5.63
CA ASN A 58 15.41 -6.07 5.50
C ASN A 58 16.10 -5.93 6.87
N ILE A 59 15.42 -5.32 7.84
CA ILE A 59 15.96 -5.16 9.21
C ILE A 59 16.26 -6.53 9.85
N SER A 60 15.40 -7.52 9.61
CA SER A 60 15.56 -8.86 10.17
C SER A 60 16.70 -9.62 9.51
N GLU A 61 16.88 -9.48 8.20
CA GLU A 61 18.01 -10.05 7.45
C GLU A 61 19.34 -9.45 7.91
N ASP A 62 19.42 -8.12 8.01
CA ASP A 62 20.61 -7.40 8.49
C ASP A 62 20.98 -7.84 9.93
N ALA A 63 19.98 -8.01 10.79
CA ALA A 63 20.20 -8.46 12.17
C ALA A 63 20.77 -9.88 12.23
N VAL A 64 20.23 -10.81 11.43
CA VAL A 64 20.75 -12.19 11.34
C VAL A 64 22.18 -12.19 10.81
N GLN A 65 22.46 -11.43 9.75
CA GLN A 65 23.80 -11.34 9.18
C GLN A 65 24.82 -10.82 10.22
N GLN A 66 24.49 -9.75 10.94
CA GLN A 66 25.35 -9.22 11.99
C GLN A 66 25.62 -10.21 13.14
N LEU A 67 24.67 -11.09 13.46
CA LEU A 67 24.88 -12.15 14.45
C LEU A 67 25.86 -13.21 13.94
N GLU A 68 25.76 -13.58 12.66
CA GLU A 68 26.71 -14.52 12.04
C GLU A 68 28.13 -13.94 11.96
N GLU A 69 28.25 -12.66 11.61
CA GLU A 69 29.53 -11.94 11.59
C GLU A 69 30.21 -11.89 12.98
N LYS A 70 29.42 -11.89 14.05
CA LYS A 70 29.89 -11.97 15.44
C LYS A 70 30.22 -13.40 15.90
N GLY A 71 30.16 -14.38 15.00
CA GLY A 71 30.49 -15.78 15.27
C GLY A 71 29.32 -16.61 15.80
N LEU A 72 28.09 -16.08 15.82
CA LEU A 72 26.91 -16.85 16.18
C LEU A 72 26.43 -17.66 14.97
N THR A 73 26.95 -18.88 14.83
CA THR A 73 26.54 -19.77 13.73
C THR A 73 25.14 -20.31 14.01
N MET A 74 24.19 -20.02 13.11
CA MET A 74 22.81 -20.50 13.20
C MET A 74 22.51 -21.43 12.03
N SER A 75 21.85 -22.55 12.32
CA SER A 75 21.27 -23.41 11.29
C SER A 75 20.09 -22.73 10.58
N ALA A 76 19.75 -23.18 9.37
CA ALA A 76 18.59 -22.66 8.62
C ALA A 76 17.27 -22.60 9.43
N PRO A 77 16.88 -23.64 10.22
CA PRO A 77 15.66 -23.55 11.04
C PRO A 77 15.77 -22.54 12.19
N GLU A 78 16.97 -22.28 12.73
CA GLU A 78 17.17 -21.26 13.78
C GLU A 78 17.06 -19.85 13.21
N LYS A 79 17.65 -19.59 12.03
CA LYS A 79 17.49 -18.31 11.33
C LYS A 79 16.02 -18.01 11.04
N ALA A 80 15.27 -19.00 10.56
CA ALA A 80 13.83 -18.84 10.30
C ALA A 80 13.05 -18.44 11.56
N LYS A 81 13.39 -19.01 12.73
CA LYS A 81 12.79 -18.63 14.02
C LYS A 81 13.12 -17.19 14.40
N VAL A 82 14.40 -16.79 14.30
CA VAL A 82 14.84 -15.44 14.62
C VAL A 82 14.15 -14.40 13.74
N VAL A 83 14.14 -14.62 12.42
CA VAL A 83 13.46 -13.72 11.47
C VAL A 83 11.96 -13.65 11.77
N THR A 84 11.30 -14.79 12.03
CA THR A 84 9.86 -14.80 12.37
C THR A 84 9.58 -14.01 13.64
N ASN A 85 10.41 -14.16 14.67
CA ASN A 85 10.27 -13.43 15.92
C ASN A 85 10.48 -11.93 15.71
N LEU A 86 11.52 -11.53 14.98
CA LEU A 86 11.79 -10.13 14.67
C LEU A 86 10.65 -9.52 13.83
N LEU A 87 10.16 -10.22 12.80
CA LEU A 87 9.02 -9.77 12.00
C LEU A 87 7.76 -9.60 12.85
N THR A 88 7.52 -10.51 13.80
CA THR A 88 6.37 -10.42 14.72
C THR A 88 6.51 -9.22 15.65
N VAL A 89 7.72 -8.90 16.12
CA VAL A 89 7.98 -7.73 16.97
C VAL A 89 7.86 -6.42 16.18
N ILE A 90 8.41 -6.37 14.97
CA ILE A 90 8.46 -5.14 14.15
C ILE A 90 7.09 -4.85 13.51
N CYS A 91 6.37 -5.89 13.07
CA CYS A 91 5.05 -5.73 12.44
C CYS A 91 3.88 -5.85 13.44
N GLY A 92 4.14 -6.27 14.68
CA GLY A 92 3.12 -6.41 15.71
C GLY A 92 2.74 -5.06 16.31
N GLU A 93 1.46 -4.70 16.28
CA GLU A 93 0.92 -3.47 16.90
C GLU A 93 0.95 -3.50 18.44
N SER A 94 1.20 -4.66 19.04
CA SER A 94 1.30 -4.87 20.50
C SER A 94 2.69 -5.40 20.85
N GLY A 95 3.40 -4.70 21.74
CA GLY A 95 4.78 -5.02 22.14
C GLY A 95 5.01 -6.50 22.39
N ALA A 96 5.77 -7.13 21.50
CA ALA A 96 6.06 -8.55 21.56
C ALA A 96 7.14 -8.83 22.63
N THR A 97 6.89 -9.82 23.50
CA THR A 97 7.86 -10.32 24.47
C THR A 97 8.70 -11.45 23.86
N PRO A 98 10.03 -11.29 23.73
CA PRO A 98 10.86 -12.30 23.07
C PRO A 98 10.97 -13.56 23.93
N THR A 99 10.55 -14.71 23.38
CA THR A 99 10.71 -16.03 23.98
C THR A 99 11.94 -16.73 23.39
N LEU A 100 13.11 -16.51 23.99
CA LEU A 100 14.28 -17.36 23.79
C LEU A 100 14.51 -18.15 25.08
N GLN A 101 14.30 -19.47 25.01
CA GLN A 101 14.74 -20.41 26.04
C GLN A 101 16.20 -20.76 25.74
N LEU A 102 17.11 -20.22 26.55
CA LEU A 102 18.49 -20.70 26.65
C LEU A 102 18.45 -21.97 27.53
N ASN A 103 18.68 -23.13 26.90
CA ASN A 103 19.11 -24.35 27.61
C ASN A 103 20.63 -24.40 27.65
#